data_AF-A0A6J4HYD9-F1
#
_entry.id   AF-A0A6J4HYD9-F1
#
_cell.length_a   1.000
_cell.length_b   1.000
_cell.length_c   1.000
_cell.angle_alpha   90.00
_cell.angle_beta   90.00
_cell.angle_gamma   90.00
#
_symmetry.space_group_name_H-M   'P 1'
#
loop_
_entity.id
_entity.type
_entity.pdbx_description
1 polymer ?
#
loop_
_entity_poly.entity_id
_entity_poly.type
_entity_poly.pdbx_seq_one_letter_code
_entity_poly.pdbx_strand_id
1 'polypeptide(L)'
;MPNVFFRTRPTRVEPGELRDRLAAALASALPGATFDVDVGDGDEVVVRWLDGPAAATVADVVGGVVNWEVRGVGAPAGKPGAPAVLLGRRFSPLALAVAVVRFQASNVRPYDSTSPVAVERLTALLEVEDPARSGYPVPDAMAALLLAAPDPDGLAERVGPEATPADLLATKLGVLGWDRLWHEAWSAVT
;
A
#
# COMPACT_ATOMS: atom_id res chain seq x y z
N MET A 1 -1.47 -17.85 -29.06
CA MET A 1 -0.99 -16.67 -28.32
C MET A 1 -1.36 -16.88 -26.86
N PRO A 2 -0.39 -16.92 -25.92
CA PRO A 2 -0.72 -17.14 -24.52
C PRO A 2 -1.33 -15.85 -23.94
N ASN A 3 -2.62 -15.91 -23.61
CA ASN A 3 -3.28 -14.92 -22.76
C ASN A 3 -2.66 -15.03 -21.36
N VAL A 4 -1.81 -14.06 -21.02
CA VAL A 4 -1.32 -13.90 -19.64
C VAL A 4 -2.45 -13.30 -18.84
N PHE A 5 -3.24 -14.16 -18.19
CA PHE A 5 -4.16 -13.75 -17.14
C PHE A 5 -3.34 -13.13 -16.00
N PHE A 6 -3.41 -11.80 -15.85
CA PHE A 6 -3.04 -11.16 -14.61
C PHE A 6 -4.03 -11.65 -13.54
N ARG A 7 -3.65 -12.71 -12.81
CA ARG A 7 -4.31 -13.03 -11.55
C ARG A 7 -4.00 -11.88 -10.60
N THR A 8 -4.97 -11.00 -10.38
CA THR A 8 -5.00 -10.09 -9.24
C THR A 8 -4.71 -10.93 -8.00
N ARG A 9 -3.56 -10.68 -7.35
CA ARG A 9 -3.16 -11.39 -6.14
C ARG A 9 -4.14 -11.04 -5.02
N PRO A 10 -4.53 -11.99 -4.15
CA PRO A 10 -5.44 -11.72 -3.05
C PRO A 10 -4.81 -10.69 -2.10
N THR A 11 -5.57 -9.64 -1.79
CA THR A 11 -5.18 -8.52 -0.90
C THR A 11 -5.37 -8.84 0.59
N ARG A 12 -5.58 -10.12 0.90
CA ARG A 12 -5.37 -10.69 2.23
C ARG A 12 -4.69 -12.03 2.05
N VAL A 13 -3.39 -12.07 2.27
CA VAL A 13 -2.70 -13.34 2.50
C VAL A 13 -2.92 -13.64 3.98
N GLU A 14 -3.54 -14.78 4.29
CA GLU A 14 -3.69 -15.18 5.68
C GLU A 14 -2.32 -15.22 6.38
N PRO A 15 -2.20 -14.80 7.66
CA PRO A 15 -0.90 -14.68 8.34
C PRO A 15 -0.01 -15.93 8.20
N GLY A 16 -0.61 -17.12 8.29
CA GLY A 16 0.10 -18.39 8.09
C GLY A 16 0.61 -18.57 6.65
N GLU A 17 -0.19 -18.21 5.65
CA GLU A 17 0.23 -18.28 4.25
C GLU A 17 1.32 -17.25 3.93
N LEU A 18 1.25 -16.06 4.52
CA LEU A 18 2.26 -15.01 4.35
C LEU A 18 3.59 -15.45 4.94
N ARG A 19 3.55 -16.00 6.16
CA ARG A 19 4.71 -16.59 6.83
C ARG A 19 5.35 -17.67 5.95
N ASP A 20 4.55 -18.59 5.40
CA ASP A 20 5.06 -19.70 4.60
C ASP A 20 5.65 -19.21 3.26
N ARG A 21 5.02 -18.22 2.61
CA ARG A 21 5.54 -17.60 1.37
C ARG A 21 6.86 -16.86 1.62
N LEU A 22 6.95 -16.08 2.70
CA LEU A 22 8.18 -15.38 3.08
C LEU A 22 9.29 -16.36 3.42
N ALA A 23 9.00 -17.38 4.22
CA ALA A 23 9.95 -18.43 4.56
C ALA A 23 10.48 -19.15 3.30
N ALA A 24 9.58 -19.49 2.36
CA ALA A 24 9.97 -20.13 1.10
C ALA A 24 10.86 -19.23 0.22
N ALA A 25 10.53 -17.95 0.09
CA ALA A 25 11.31 -16.99 -0.68
C ALA A 25 12.71 -16.77 -0.08
N LEU A 26 12.79 -16.60 1.24
CA LEU A 26 14.04 -16.45 1.97
C LEU A 26 14.92 -17.69 1.87
N ALA A 27 14.35 -18.89 2.06
CA ALA A 27 15.09 -20.15 1.93
C ALA A 27 15.61 -20.38 0.50
N SER A 28 14.84 -19.98 -0.52
CA SER A 28 15.25 -20.12 -1.91
C SER A 28 16.34 -19.12 -2.31
N ALA A 29 16.26 -17.88 -1.85
CA ALA A 29 17.19 -16.82 -2.25
C ALA A 29 18.49 -16.84 -1.43
N LEU A 30 18.42 -17.29 -0.17
CA LEU A 30 19.49 -17.21 0.80
C LEU A 30 19.74 -18.58 1.46
N PRO A 31 20.12 -19.60 0.66
CA PRO A 31 20.36 -20.95 1.18
C PRO A 31 21.53 -20.94 2.17
N GLY A 32 21.27 -21.34 3.42
CA GLY A 32 22.26 -21.38 4.50
C GLY A 32 22.07 -20.34 5.61
N ALA A 33 21.15 -19.40 5.44
CA ALA A 33 20.70 -18.51 6.51
C ALA A 33 19.41 -19.06 7.16
N THR A 34 19.30 -18.90 8.48
CA THR A 34 18.11 -19.28 9.25
C THR A 34 17.31 -18.03 9.56
N PHE A 35 16.02 -18.02 9.18
CA PHE A 35 15.11 -16.91 9.38
C PHE A 35 13.98 -17.30 10.34
N ASP A 36 13.63 -16.38 11.22
CA ASP A 36 12.41 -16.43 12.04
C ASP A 36 11.44 -15.39 11.48
N VAL A 37 10.26 -15.82 11.03
CA VAL A 37 9.21 -14.97 10.45
C VAL A 37 8.06 -14.89 11.44
N ASP A 38 7.93 -13.74 12.09
CA ASP A 38 6.88 -13.42 13.04
C ASP A 38 5.86 -12.51 12.35
N VAL A 39 4.63 -13.02 12.19
CA VAL A 39 3.51 -12.24 11.63
C VAL A 39 2.62 -11.92 12.84
N GLY A 40 2.76 -10.71 13.38
CA GLY A 40 2.03 -10.28 14.58
C GLY A 40 0.55 -10.01 14.31
N ASP A 41 -0.17 -9.63 15.37
CA ASP A 41 -1.50 -9.04 15.24
C ASP A 41 -1.35 -7.58 14.75
N GLY A 42 -1.91 -7.29 13.57
CA GLY A 42 -1.69 -6.04 12.84
C GLY A 42 -0.75 -6.23 11.66
N ASP A 43 -0.78 -5.32 10.69
CA ASP A 43 -0.01 -5.40 9.43
C ASP A 43 1.52 -5.23 9.61
N GLU A 44 2.10 -5.74 10.69
CA GLU A 44 3.53 -5.74 10.96
C GLU A 44 4.07 -7.17 10.88
N VAL A 45 4.95 -7.39 9.91
CA VAL A 45 5.72 -8.62 9.81
C VAL A 45 7.16 -8.33 10.19
N VAL A 46 7.72 -9.19 11.02
CA VAL A 46 9.07 -9.09 11.54
C VAL A 46 9.86 -10.31 11.06
N VAL A 47 10.82 -10.09 10.16
CA VAL A 47 11.76 -11.14 9.71
C VAL A 47 13.09 -10.98 10.44
N ARG A 48 13.53 -11.99 11.19
CA ARG A 48 14.73 -11.96 12.03
C ARG A 48 15.76 -13.02 11.61
N TRP A 49 17.04 -12.72 11.76
CA TRP A 49 18.14 -13.68 11.56
C TRP A 49 19.32 -13.32 12.48
N LEU A 50 20.08 -14.33 12.93
CA LEU A 50 21.16 -14.15 13.91
C LEU A 50 22.51 -13.87 13.25
N ASP A 51 22.81 -14.54 12.13
CA ASP A 51 24.03 -14.39 11.33
C ASP A 51 23.71 -14.62 9.85
N GLY A 52 24.40 -13.91 8.95
CA GLY A 52 24.28 -14.13 7.50
C GLY A 52 24.13 -12.85 6.68
N PRO A 53 23.16 -12.77 5.74
CA PRO A 53 23.10 -11.72 4.73
C PRO A 53 22.84 -10.33 5.32
N ALA A 54 23.30 -9.30 4.60
CA ALA A 54 23.06 -7.91 4.97
C ALA A 54 21.55 -7.61 4.97
N ALA A 55 21.12 -6.70 5.85
CA ALA A 55 19.70 -6.36 5.97
C ALA A 55 19.08 -5.83 4.68
N ALA A 56 19.85 -5.12 3.85
CA ALA A 56 19.40 -4.68 2.52
C ALA A 56 19.07 -5.87 1.62
N THR A 57 19.89 -6.93 1.64
CA THR A 57 19.65 -8.15 0.86
C THR A 57 18.37 -8.88 1.32
N VAL A 58 18.13 -8.94 2.62
CA VAL A 58 16.89 -9.52 3.17
C VAL A 58 15.68 -8.65 2.80
N ALA A 59 15.81 -7.33 2.91
CA ALA A 59 14.79 -6.36 2.53
C ALA A 59 14.40 -6.49 1.04
N ASP A 60 15.36 -6.66 0.14
CA ASP A 60 15.12 -6.84 -1.30
C ASP A 60 14.34 -8.13 -1.59
N VAL A 61 14.72 -9.25 -0.96
CA VAL A 61 14.02 -10.54 -1.12
C VAL A 61 12.59 -10.42 -0.61
N VAL A 62 12.42 -9.83 0.57
CA VAL A 62 11.10 -9.70 1.20
C VAL A 62 10.21 -8.71 0.45
N GLY A 63 10.75 -7.58 -0.03
CA GLY A 63 10.01 -6.62 -0.85
C GLY A 63 9.57 -7.19 -2.21
N GLY A 64 10.23 -8.24 -2.69
CA GLY A 64 9.79 -9.02 -3.86
C GLY A 64 8.59 -9.93 -3.59
N VAL A 65 8.28 -10.22 -2.31
CA VAL A 65 7.19 -11.10 -1.90
C VAL A 65 5.93 -10.28 -1.62
N VAL A 66 5.01 -10.32 -2.59
CA VAL A 66 3.59 -9.98 -2.44
C VAL A 66 3.29 -8.61 -1.80
N ASN A 67 3.34 -7.50 -2.54
CA ASN A 67 2.74 -6.21 -2.11
C ASN A 67 3.10 -5.75 -0.68
N TRP A 68 4.29 -6.11 -0.17
CA TRP A 68 4.82 -5.63 1.12
C TRP A 68 6.02 -4.73 0.84
N GLU A 69 6.05 -3.57 1.49
CA GLU A 69 7.15 -2.62 1.48
C GLU A 69 7.88 -2.69 2.82
N VAL A 70 9.21 -2.60 2.75
CA VAL A 70 10.05 -2.50 3.93
C VAL A 70 9.90 -1.10 4.51
N ARG A 71 9.27 -1.01 5.68
CA ARG A 71 9.12 0.26 6.43
C ARG A 71 10.40 0.67 7.13
N GLY A 72 11.28 -0.29 7.39
CA GLY A 72 12.58 -0.03 8.00
C GLY A 72 13.29 -1.32 8.39
N VAL A 73 14.57 -1.16 8.69
CA VAL A 73 15.39 -2.19 9.31
C VAL A 73 15.69 -1.72 10.74
N GLY A 74 15.35 -2.53 11.74
CA GLY A 74 15.53 -2.14 13.14
C GLY A 74 15.48 -3.33 14.09
N ALA A 75 15.51 -3.04 15.39
CA ALA A 75 15.20 -4.02 16.43
C ALA A 75 13.78 -3.74 16.95
N PRO A 76 12.83 -4.68 16.87
CA PRO A 76 11.45 -4.44 17.26
C PRO A 76 11.33 -4.16 18.76
N ALA A 77 10.41 -3.26 19.12
CA ALA A 77 10.11 -2.92 20.50
C ALA A 77 9.48 -4.11 21.23
N GLY A 78 10.30 -4.95 21.85
CA GLY A 78 9.85 -6.13 22.59
C GLY A 78 10.79 -7.33 22.53
N LYS A 79 11.74 -7.37 21.58
CA LYS A 79 12.73 -8.45 21.44
C LYS A 79 14.09 -7.92 20.93
N PRO A 80 14.91 -7.30 21.78
CA PRO A 80 16.23 -6.77 21.39
C PRO A 80 17.23 -7.91 21.12
N GLY A 81 17.95 -7.88 19.99
CA GLY A 81 19.12 -8.73 19.78
C GLY A 81 19.42 -9.19 18.35
N ALA A 82 18.46 -9.10 17.40
CA ALA A 82 18.67 -9.49 16.01
C ALA A 82 18.18 -8.40 15.04
N PRO A 83 18.84 -8.21 13.88
CA PRO A 83 18.30 -7.35 12.82
C PRO A 83 16.92 -7.85 12.41
N ALA A 84 15.96 -6.93 12.32
CA ALA A 84 14.62 -7.20 11.83
C ALA A 84 14.25 -6.30 10.66
N VAL A 85 13.58 -6.88 9.66
CA VAL A 85 12.90 -6.10 8.63
C VAL A 85 11.45 -5.94 9.06
N LEU A 86 11.00 -4.68 9.18
CA LEU A 86 9.60 -4.33 9.42
C LEU A 86 8.88 -4.18 8.09
N LEU A 87 7.84 -4.97 7.87
CA LEU A 87 7.02 -4.86 6.66
C LEU A 87 5.75 -4.08 6.93
N GLY A 88 5.36 -3.26 5.96
CA GLY A 88 4.00 -2.73 5.84
C GLY A 88 3.46 -3.03 4.45
N ARG A 89 2.14 -3.06 4.27
CA ARG A 89 1.56 -3.29 2.95
C ARG A 89 1.85 -2.12 2.01
N ARG A 90 2.26 -2.43 0.77
CA ARG A 90 2.38 -1.48 -0.33
C ARG A 90 1.16 -1.61 -1.22
N PHE A 91 0.31 -0.60 -1.19
CA PHE A 91 -0.83 -0.50 -2.10
C PHE A 91 -0.36 0.05 -3.45
N SER A 92 -0.97 -0.43 -4.54
CA SER A 92 -0.71 0.16 -5.85
C SER A 92 -1.17 1.63 -5.86
N PRO A 93 -0.59 2.51 -6.70
CA PRO A 93 -1.09 3.87 -6.85
C PRO A 93 -2.58 3.92 -7.15
N LEU A 94 -3.10 2.94 -7.90
CA LEU A 94 -4.52 2.78 -8.19
C LEU A 94 -5.34 2.43 -6.95
N ALA A 95 -4.90 1.47 -6.13
CA ALA A 95 -5.57 1.15 -4.87
C ALA A 95 -5.62 2.37 -3.92
N LEU A 96 -4.53 3.13 -3.86
CA LEU A 96 -4.47 4.34 -3.06
C LEU A 96 -5.41 5.44 -3.60
N ALA A 97 -5.44 5.65 -4.92
CA ALA A 97 -6.33 6.60 -5.56
C ALA A 97 -7.81 6.21 -5.36
N VAL A 98 -8.16 4.93 -5.51
CA VAL A 98 -9.51 4.41 -5.22
C VAL A 98 -9.87 4.65 -3.76
N ALA A 99 -8.97 4.36 -2.81
CA ALA A 99 -9.22 4.61 -1.40
C ALA A 99 -9.43 6.10 -1.09
N VAL A 100 -8.62 7.00 -1.66
CA VAL A 100 -8.77 8.46 -1.50
C VAL A 100 -10.11 8.95 -2.08
N VAL A 101 -10.49 8.48 -3.28
CA VAL A 101 -11.77 8.84 -3.91
C VAL A 101 -12.94 8.35 -3.04
N ARG A 102 -12.90 7.11 -2.57
CA ARG A 102 -13.94 6.57 -1.67
C ARG A 102 -13.99 7.27 -0.32
N PHE A 103 -12.83 7.63 0.23
CA PHE A 103 -12.73 8.41 1.45
C PHE A 103 -13.47 9.75 1.27
N GLN A 104 -13.18 10.46 0.19
CA GLN A 104 -13.83 11.74 -0.15
C GLN A 104 -15.33 11.58 -0.45
N ALA A 105 -15.76 10.49 -1.07
CA ALA A 105 -17.19 10.21 -1.29
C ALA A 105 -17.95 9.99 0.03
N SER A 106 -17.28 9.41 1.03
CA SER A 106 -17.87 9.06 2.33
C SER A 106 -17.74 10.16 3.39
N ASN A 107 -16.93 11.20 3.15
CA ASN A 107 -16.62 12.24 4.12
C ASN A 107 -16.74 13.64 3.52
N VAL A 108 -17.13 14.61 4.35
CA VAL A 108 -17.27 16.02 3.93
C VAL A 108 -15.89 16.70 3.78
N ARG A 109 -14.84 16.16 4.39
CA ARG A 109 -13.50 16.77 4.39
C ARG A 109 -12.50 15.92 3.59
N PRO A 110 -11.53 16.56 2.90
CA PRO A 110 -10.39 15.88 2.31
C PRO A 110 -9.62 15.04 3.32
N TYR A 111 -8.94 14.02 2.80
CA TYR A 111 -7.99 13.24 3.59
C TYR A 111 -6.83 14.13 4.06
N ASP A 112 -6.39 13.89 5.29
CA ASP A 112 -5.29 14.58 5.97
C ASP A 112 -4.58 13.55 6.86
N SER A 113 -3.35 13.19 6.49
CA SER A 113 -2.54 12.20 7.21
C SER A 113 -2.18 12.60 8.64
N THR A 114 -2.29 13.87 9.01
CA THR A 114 -2.08 14.32 10.40
C THR A 114 -3.24 13.95 11.32
N SER A 115 -4.40 13.56 10.75
CA SER A 115 -5.58 13.12 11.50
C SER A 115 -5.58 11.59 11.68
N PRO A 116 -5.43 11.07 12.91
CA PRO A 116 -5.43 9.62 13.15
C PRO A 116 -6.71 8.93 12.68
N VAL A 117 -7.85 9.61 12.81
CA VAL A 117 -9.16 9.09 12.36
C VAL A 117 -9.23 8.99 10.83
N ALA A 118 -8.64 9.95 10.11
CA ALA A 118 -8.57 9.89 8.65
C ALA A 118 -7.67 8.74 8.19
N VAL A 119 -6.53 8.56 8.85
CA VAL A 119 -5.59 7.44 8.61
C VAL A 119 -6.27 6.10 8.84
N GLU A 120 -6.97 5.92 9.96
CA GLU A 120 -7.68 4.68 10.28
C GLU A 120 -8.75 4.35 9.22
N ARG A 121 -9.56 5.34 8.83
CA ARG A 121 -10.61 5.16 7.83
C ARG A 121 -10.07 4.87 6.43
N LEU A 122 -8.99 5.54 6.02
CA LEU A 122 -8.34 5.27 4.74
C LEU A 122 -7.74 3.86 4.74
N THR A 123 -7.11 3.45 5.85
CA THR A 123 -6.58 2.09 6.03
C THR A 123 -7.69 1.04 5.89
N ALA A 124 -8.84 1.24 6.53
CA ALA A 124 -9.98 0.33 6.41
C ALA A 124 -10.48 0.18 4.95
N LEU A 125 -10.40 1.22 4.13
CA LEU A 125 -10.73 1.15 2.70
C LEU A 125 -9.70 0.36 1.88
N LEU A 126 -8.45 0.31 2.35
CA LEU A 126 -7.35 -0.40 1.71
C LEU A 126 -7.26 -1.87 2.14
N GLU A 127 -7.83 -2.24 3.28
CA GLU A 127 -7.85 -3.61 3.82
C GLU A 127 -8.83 -4.56 3.11
N VAL A 128 -9.50 -4.12 2.05
CA VAL A 128 -10.43 -4.96 1.25
C VAL A 128 -9.70 -5.90 0.28
N GLU A 129 -10.38 -6.93 -0.20
CA GLU A 129 -9.80 -8.02 -1.02
C GLU A 129 -9.27 -7.59 -2.41
N ASP A 130 -9.78 -6.50 -2.98
CA ASP A 130 -9.21 -5.83 -4.15
C ASP A 130 -9.35 -4.31 -3.98
N PRO A 131 -8.40 -3.62 -3.35
CA PRO A 131 -8.51 -2.20 -3.06
C PRO A 131 -8.37 -1.35 -4.33
N ALA A 132 -7.90 -1.93 -5.43
CA ALA A 132 -7.86 -1.27 -6.74
C ALA A 132 -9.18 -1.40 -7.52
N ARG A 133 -10.13 -2.22 -7.05
CA ARG A 133 -11.46 -2.39 -7.64
C ARG A 133 -12.50 -2.27 -6.55
N SER A 134 -13.10 -1.09 -6.44
CA SER A 134 -14.04 -0.81 -5.35
C SER A 134 -15.36 -1.59 -5.44
N GLY A 135 -15.65 -2.19 -6.60
CA GLY A 135 -16.97 -2.70 -6.94
C GLY A 135 -17.93 -1.60 -7.42
N TYR A 136 -17.47 -0.34 -7.47
CA TYR A 136 -18.22 0.82 -7.95
C TYR A 136 -17.53 1.40 -9.20
N PRO A 137 -18.13 1.27 -10.39
CA PRO A 137 -17.49 1.69 -11.65
C PRO A 137 -17.08 3.16 -11.69
N VAL A 138 -17.87 4.06 -11.09
CA VAL A 138 -17.62 5.51 -11.10
C VAL A 138 -16.40 5.86 -10.23
N PRO A 139 -16.30 5.47 -8.95
CA PRO A 139 -15.08 5.64 -8.17
C PRO A 139 -13.82 5.05 -8.80
N ASP A 140 -13.91 3.87 -9.43
CA ASP A 140 -12.78 3.25 -10.12
C ASP A 140 -12.31 4.11 -11.32
N ALA A 141 -13.25 4.65 -12.11
CA ALA A 141 -12.95 5.57 -13.20
C ALA A 141 -12.40 6.91 -12.71
N MET A 142 -12.93 7.47 -11.62
CA MET A 142 -12.39 8.69 -11.00
C MET A 142 -10.94 8.49 -10.54
N ALA A 143 -10.62 7.36 -9.94
CA ALA A 143 -9.26 7.04 -9.50
C ALA A 143 -8.29 6.94 -10.69
N ALA A 144 -8.72 6.34 -11.80
CA ALA A 144 -7.94 6.29 -13.03
C ALA A 144 -7.70 7.69 -13.62
N LEU A 145 -8.73 8.54 -13.68
CA LEU A 145 -8.62 9.93 -14.16
C LEU A 145 -7.70 10.76 -13.25
N LEU A 146 -7.81 10.61 -11.93
CA LEU A 146 -6.96 11.30 -10.96
C LEU A 146 -5.47 10.96 -11.16
N LEU A 147 -5.16 9.70 -11.45
CA LEU A 147 -3.79 9.27 -11.73
C LEU A 147 -3.29 9.71 -13.11
N ALA A 148 -4.16 9.70 -14.12
CA ALA A 148 -3.81 10.07 -15.49
C ALA A 148 -3.64 11.59 -15.66
N ALA A 149 -4.32 12.40 -14.86
CA ALA A 149 -4.20 13.84 -14.90
C ALA A 149 -2.75 14.26 -14.54
N PRO A 150 -2.20 15.30 -15.18
CA PRO A 150 -0.93 15.87 -14.74
C PRO A 150 -1.05 16.42 -13.32
N ASP A 151 0.06 16.45 -12.59
CA ASP A 151 0.09 17.08 -11.28
C ASP A 151 -0.08 18.60 -11.42
N PRO A 152 -0.94 19.24 -10.61
CA PRO A 152 -1.08 20.69 -10.63
C PRO A 152 0.21 21.40 -10.22
N ASP A 153 0.44 22.58 -10.80
CA ASP A 153 1.59 23.41 -10.45
C ASP A 153 1.64 23.71 -8.95
N GLY A 154 2.79 23.43 -8.35
CA GLY A 154 3.05 23.64 -6.93
C GLY A 154 2.41 22.60 -6.01
N LEU A 155 1.97 21.44 -6.51
CA LEU A 155 1.27 20.43 -5.70
C LEU A 155 2.11 20.01 -4.48
N ALA A 156 3.40 19.70 -4.68
CA ALA A 156 4.30 19.26 -3.62
C ALA A 156 4.52 20.36 -2.56
N GLU A 157 4.64 21.61 -3.00
CA GLU A 157 4.80 22.77 -2.13
C GLU A 157 3.53 23.05 -1.30
N ARG A 158 2.35 22.78 -1.86
CA ARG A 158 1.06 22.96 -1.15
C ARG A 158 0.86 21.95 -0.02
N VAL A 159 1.31 20.72 -0.19
CA VAL A 159 1.17 19.67 0.83
C VAL A 159 2.33 19.65 1.83
N GLY A 160 3.50 20.18 1.45
CA GLY A 160 4.69 20.24 2.28
C GLY A 160 5.54 18.97 2.24
N PRO A 161 6.74 19.01 2.84
CA PRO A 161 7.76 17.95 2.71
C PRO A 161 7.41 16.64 3.43
N GLU A 162 6.54 16.69 4.43
CA GLU A 162 6.12 15.52 5.23
C GLU A 162 4.87 14.83 4.64
N ALA A 163 4.40 15.27 3.46
CA ALA A 163 3.18 14.78 2.86
C ALA A 163 3.31 13.32 2.41
N THR A 164 2.28 12.53 2.73
CA THR A 164 2.16 11.17 2.22
C THR A 164 1.66 11.17 0.77
N PRO A 165 1.85 10.06 0.03
CA PRO A 165 1.23 9.91 -1.29
C PRO A 165 -0.30 10.07 -1.29
N ALA A 166 -0.98 9.75 -0.19
CA ALA A 166 -2.41 9.95 -0.04
C ALA A 166 -2.78 11.44 0.10
N ASP A 167 -1.96 12.24 0.79
CA ASP A 167 -2.14 13.70 0.90
C ASP A 167 -1.98 14.40 -0.46
N LEU A 168 -1.01 13.94 -1.25
CA LEU A 168 -0.80 14.40 -2.62
C LEU A 168 -2.04 14.12 -3.50
N LEU A 169 -2.56 12.89 -3.46
CA LEU A 169 -3.75 12.50 -4.21
C LEU A 169 -5.01 13.25 -3.75
N ALA A 170 -5.19 13.42 -2.43
CA ALA A 170 -6.33 14.15 -1.87
C ALA A 170 -6.29 15.64 -2.26
N THR A 171 -5.11 16.25 -2.21
CA THR A 171 -4.92 17.64 -2.62
C THR A 171 -5.12 17.80 -4.12
N LYS A 172 -4.57 16.89 -4.93
CA LYS A 172 -4.78 16.86 -6.38
C LYS A 172 -6.25 16.73 -6.75
N LEU A 173 -6.97 15.83 -6.08
CA LEU A 173 -8.42 15.67 -6.22
C LEU A 173 -9.18 16.96 -5.89
N GLY A 174 -8.78 17.65 -4.82
CA GLY A 174 -9.32 18.97 -4.47
C GLY A 174 -9.10 20.03 -5.54
N VAL A 175 -7.91 20.06 -6.16
CA VAL A 175 -7.58 21.03 -7.22
C VAL A 175 -8.28 20.71 -8.54
N LEU A 176 -8.35 19.44 -8.95
CA LEU A 176 -9.05 19.01 -10.16
C LEU A 176 -10.57 19.17 -10.03
N GLY A 177 -11.08 19.13 -8.80
CA GLY A 177 -12.48 19.31 -8.46
C GLY A 177 -13.25 17.99 -8.47
N TRP A 178 -13.82 17.63 -7.33
CA TRP A 178 -14.59 16.40 -7.14
C TRP A 178 -15.73 16.26 -8.17
N ASP A 179 -16.59 17.27 -8.29
CA ASP A 179 -17.77 17.21 -9.16
C ASP A 179 -17.40 17.08 -10.64
N ARG A 180 -16.31 17.73 -11.05
CA ARG A 180 -15.79 17.63 -12.42
C ARG A 180 -15.33 16.20 -12.71
N LEU A 181 -14.48 15.64 -11.84
CA LEU A 181 -14.00 14.26 -11.97
C LEU A 181 -15.15 13.25 -11.92
N TRP A 182 -16.16 13.49 -11.08
CA TRP A 182 -17.35 12.67 -11.01
C TRP A 182 -18.12 12.68 -12.34
N HIS A 183 -18.35 13.86 -12.91
CA HIS A 183 -19.08 13.99 -14.17
C HIS A 183 -18.35 13.34 -15.35
N GLU A 184 -17.03 13.54 -15.43
CA GLU A 184 -16.18 12.89 -16.45
C GLU A 184 -16.18 11.36 -16.28
N ALA A 185 -16.03 10.86 -15.05
CA ALA A 185 -16.07 9.43 -14.75
C ALA A 185 -17.44 8.82 -15.05
N TRP A 186 -18.54 9.48 -14.66
CA TRP A 186 -19.90 9.04 -14.95
C TRP A 186 -20.11 8.87 -16.46
N SER A 187 -19.74 9.88 -17.24
CA SER A 187 -19.86 9.86 -18.70
C SER A 187 -19.02 8.77 -19.37
N ALA A 188 -17.92 8.35 -18.75
CA ALA A 188 -17.04 7.31 -19.29
C ALA A 188 -17.56 5.89 -19.03
N VAL A 189 -18.43 5.69 -18.03
CA VAL A 189 -18.90 4.35 -17.61
C VAL A 189 -20.38 4.09 -17.91
N THR A 190 -21.10 5.09 -18.44
CA THR A 190 -22.49 4.99 -18.92
C THR A 190 -22.55 5.14 -20.43
#